data_AF-A0A285MTC8-F1
#
_entry.id   AF-A0A285MTC8-F1
#
_cell.length_a   1.000
_cell.length_b   1.000
_cell.length_c   1.000
_cell.angle_alpha   90.00
_cell.angle_beta   90.00
_cell.angle_gamma   90.00
#
_symmetry.space_group_name_H-M   'P 1'
#
loop_
_entity.id
_entity.type
_entity.pdbx_description
1 polymer ?
#
loop_
_entity_poly.entity_id
_entity_poly.type
_entity_poly.pdbx_seq_one_letter_code
_entity_poly.pdbx_strand_id
1 'polypeptide(L)'
;MKKTWIICCCLLCALSLSAQDKTYWGNEVPENWNGKWPKELMTKTELSSFAHTANYNDILEYFSQIVWESEYVHVFNMFTSDLGRTSPTLVMSNPRVTSAEEAKKTGKTIIYLQGGIHPSECEGKEALLMVIRDILFGDKKYLLDELIILINPNFNVDGNEARVVNNGNPRLTGTRRNGAGYDVNRDGIKLQTKNMRGALKNVLNTWDPILIYDTHRMGDTRHGYAIAQAGSNVVTAHSSPRDYVTYKIFPEIVKKAREKSKIEVGMHCGLNQGWPPTEFTHDNSIWSTEAKFMVNAYGLRNRMAILVETPGGEAFEKAIYSSYAYTNALLEYCYEHGKEMQEICHNAEKEVVQLIKDKAASGNLTNYVSGKYILEGNITMPAYRNTKTKTIPGTSIEELDRPNPPEWIDNVTLITKPIGVQEAKVPRGYLIPEQFKHLADKLKLHGVQVKQLKHDFTISGESYLIDKMEYKPMGFANYQMTTLHGEYVDVSNKKIPAGTYEIDMAQPLANLIFYALEPQVRDGFIGWNLLDKELVEMGVNQKPVLLPIVKYYSKKTNFK
;
A
#
# COMPACT_ATOMS: atom_id res chain seq x y z
N MET A 1 -17.38 -35.44 69.12
CA MET A 1 -18.05 -35.62 67.82
C MET A 1 -17.73 -34.43 66.93
N LYS A 2 -17.09 -34.72 65.80
CA LYS A 2 -16.90 -33.96 64.54
C LYS A 2 -16.90 -32.41 64.57
N LYS A 3 -15.70 -31.84 64.42
CA LYS A 3 -15.44 -30.50 63.87
C LYS A 3 -15.64 -30.54 62.35
N THR A 4 -16.51 -29.70 61.82
CA THR A 4 -16.77 -29.57 60.38
C THR A 4 -15.79 -28.55 59.78
N TRP A 5 -14.95 -29.00 58.87
CA TRP A 5 -14.10 -28.15 58.03
C TRP A 5 -14.91 -27.65 56.84
N ILE A 6 -14.90 -26.33 56.62
CA ILE A 6 -15.39 -25.70 55.39
C ILE A 6 -14.26 -25.83 54.37
N ILE A 7 -14.47 -26.67 53.35
CA ILE A 7 -13.60 -26.73 52.16
C ILE A 7 -14.17 -25.76 51.14
N CYS A 8 -13.43 -24.67 50.88
CA CYS A 8 -13.59 -23.84 49.70
C CYS A 8 -13.28 -24.67 48.46
N CYS A 9 -14.30 -25.01 47.66
CA CYS A 9 -14.10 -25.50 46.30
C CYS A 9 -13.67 -24.34 45.40
N CYS A 10 -12.35 -24.16 45.25
CA CYS A 10 -11.79 -23.48 44.09
C CYS A 10 -12.13 -24.32 42.85
N LEU A 11 -13.14 -23.89 42.09
CA LEU A 11 -13.36 -24.34 40.72
C LEU A 11 -12.20 -23.81 39.86
N LEU A 12 -11.10 -24.57 39.84
CA LEU A 12 -10.14 -24.57 38.76
C LEU A 12 -10.91 -25.04 37.51
N CYS A 13 -11.40 -24.09 36.72
CA CYS A 13 -11.66 -24.34 35.30
C CYS A 13 -10.30 -24.63 34.67
N ALA A 14 -9.90 -25.90 34.71
CA ALA A 14 -9.00 -26.46 33.74
C ALA A 14 -9.69 -26.31 32.38
N LEU A 15 -9.38 -25.22 31.68
CA LEU A 15 -9.51 -25.16 30.24
C LEU A 15 -8.71 -26.37 29.74
N SER A 16 -9.43 -27.40 29.33
CA SER A 16 -8.90 -28.48 28.53
C SER A 16 -8.12 -27.82 27.39
N LEU A 17 -6.80 -28.03 27.38
CA LEU A 17 -5.97 -27.90 26.20
C LEU A 17 -6.63 -28.74 25.10
N SER A 18 -7.45 -28.10 24.28
CA SER A 18 -7.91 -28.69 23.03
C SER A 18 -6.66 -28.95 22.18
N ALA A 19 -6.70 -30.07 21.45
CA ALA A 19 -5.65 -30.54 20.55
C ALA A 19 -4.84 -29.40 19.92
N GLN A 20 -3.51 -29.53 19.93
CA GLN A 20 -2.58 -28.62 19.28
C GLN A 20 -3.09 -28.32 17.86
N ASP A 21 -3.62 -27.11 17.65
CA ASP A 21 -4.19 -26.70 16.37
C ASP A 21 -3.08 -26.84 15.31
N LYS A 22 -3.25 -27.78 14.37
CA LYS A 22 -2.30 -27.99 13.28
C LYS A 22 -2.10 -26.65 12.56
N THR A 23 -0.87 -26.16 12.50
CA THR A 23 -0.48 -25.01 11.67
C THR A 23 0.20 -25.53 10.41
N TYR A 24 -0.18 -25.01 9.24
CA TYR A 24 0.42 -25.41 7.97
C TYR A 24 1.73 -24.65 7.73
N TRP A 25 2.85 -25.38 7.70
CA TRP A 25 4.20 -24.84 7.51
C TRP A 25 4.84 -25.34 6.22
N GLY A 26 5.91 -24.67 5.78
CA GLY A 26 6.77 -25.15 4.69
C GLY A 26 6.01 -25.31 3.38
N ASN A 27 5.70 -26.56 3.01
CA ASN A 27 5.02 -26.90 1.77
C ASN A 27 3.61 -27.47 1.99
N GLU A 28 3.11 -27.46 3.23
CA GLU A 28 1.80 -28.02 3.57
C GLU A 28 0.65 -27.06 3.28
N VAL A 29 -0.41 -27.56 2.66
CA VAL A 29 -1.71 -26.88 2.54
C VAL A 29 -2.81 -27.84 3.00
N PRO A 30 -3.99 -27.34 3.40
CA PRO A 30 -5.13 -28.23 3.67
C PRO A 30 -5.47 -29.06 2.43
N GLU A 31 -5.86 -30.32 2.62
CA GLU A 31 -6.35 -31.13 1.51
C GLU A 31 -7.61 -30.50 0.89
N ASN A 32 -7.68 -30.48 -0.44
CA ASN A 32 -8.80 -29.92 -1.20
C ASN A 32 -9.14 -28.46 -0.87
N TRP A 33 -8.16 -27.66 -0.39
CA TRP A 33 -8.38 -26.27 0.01
C TRP A 33 -8.95 -25.37 -1.10
N ASN A 34 -8.66 -25.71 -2.37
CA ASN A 34 -9.13 -24.99 -3.55
C ASN A 34 -10.47 -25.52 -4.10
N GLY A 35 -11.07 -26.53 -3.45
CA GLY A 35 -12.38 -27.09 -3.81
C GLY A 35 -12.39 -27.92 -5.10
N LYS A 36 -13.61 -28.28 -5.53
CA LYS A 36 -13.85 -28.96 -6.82
C LYS A 36 -14.66 -28.03 -7.71
N TRP A 37 -14.12 -27.72 -8.87
CA TRP A 37 -14.73 -26.77 -9.80
C TRP A 37 -14.82 -27.35 -11.22
N PRO A 38 -15.83 -26.96 -12.02
CA PRO A 38 -15.81 -27.16 -13.46
C PRO A 38 -14.53 -26.56 -14.06
N LYS A 39 -13.97 -27.20 -15.09
CA LYS A 39 -12.67 -26.81 -15.67
C LYS A 39 -12.67 -25.37 -16.16
N GLU A 40 -13.78 -24.92 -16.70
CA GLU A 40 -14.05 -23.57 -17.20
C GLU A 40 -13.97 -22.49 -16.11
N LEU A 41 -14.18 -22.85 -14.84
CA LEU A 41 -14.06 -21.96 -13.69
C LEU A 41 -12.72 -22.09 -12.96
N MET A 42 -11.89 -23.08 -13.31
CA MET A 42 -10.57 -23.24 -12.70
C MET A 42 -9.58 -22.23 -13.30
N THR A 43 -8.74 -21.65 -12.45
CA THR A 43 -7.66 -20.77 -12.90
C THR A 43 -6.59 -21.57 -13.67
N LYS A 44 -5.79 -20.88 -14.50
CA LYS A 44 -4.66 -21.51 -15.20
C LYS A 44 -3.71 -22.21 -14.25
N THR A 45 -3.49 -21.59 -13.08
CA THR A 45 -2.64 -22.11 -12.03
C THR A 45 -3.16 -23.43 -11.50
N GLU A 46 -4.46 -23.53 -11.17
CA GLU A 46 -5.07 -24.79 -10.72
C GLU A 46 -5.07 -25.87 -11.81
N LEU A 47 -5.39 -25.51 -13.06
CA LEU A 47 -5.38 -26.44 -14.20
C LEU A 47 -3.99 -27.04 -14.47
N SER A 48 -2.93 -26.31 -14.11
CA SER A 48 -1.55 -26.76 -14.22
C SER A 48 -1.02 -27.46 -12.97
N SER A 49 -1.87 -27.75 -11.98
CA SER A 49 -1.45 -28.26 -10.66
C SER A 49 -0.36 -27.38 -10.03
N PHE A 50 -0.58 -26.06 -10.06
CA PHE A 50 0.32 -25.04 -9.52
C PHE A 50 1.72 -25.00 -10.18
N ALA A 51 1.86 -25.50 -11.41
CA ALA A 51 3.12 -25.44 -12.16
C ALA A 51 3.31 -24.12 -12.94
N HIS A 52 2.23 -23.46 -13.32
CA HIS A 52 2.24 -22.27 -14.18
C HIS A 52 1.42 -21.12 -13.60
N THR A 53 1.81 -19.90 -13.95
CA THR A 53 1.07 -18.67 -13.65
C THR A 53 0.27 -18.22 -14.88
N ALA A 54 -0.86 -17.56 -14.64
CA ALA A 54 -1.70 -17.03 -15.69
C ALA A 54 -0.98 -15.92 -16.48
N ASN A 55 -0.94 -16.05 -17.81
CA ASN A 55 -0.56 -14.96 -18.71
C ASN A 55 -1.73 -13.99 -18.92
N TYR A 56 -1.50 -12.94 -19.69
CA TYR A 56 -2.48 -11.91 -19.99
C TYR A 56 -3.73 -12.48 -20.69
N ASN A 57 -3.56 -13.35 -21.68
CA ASN A 57 -4.67 -13.97 -22.40
C ASN A 57 -5.47 -14.94 -21.51
N ASP A 58 -4.78 -15.75 -20.68
CA ASP A 58 -5.44 -16.63 -19.70
C ASP A 58 -6.38 -15.81 -18.79
N ILE A 59 -5.96 -14.61 -18.37
CA ILE A 59 -6.78 -13.72 -17.52
C ILE A 59 -7.94 -13.10 -18.30
N LEU A 60 -7.74 -12.69 -19.56
CA LEU A 60 -8.81 -12.16 -20.41
C LEU A 60 -9.89 -13.22 -20.71
N GLU A 61 -9.48 -14.45 -21.01
CA GLU A 61 -10.37 -15.58 -21.22
C GLU A 61 -11.17 -15.87 -19.95
N TYR A 62 -10.49 -15.94 -18.80
CA TYR A 62 -11.13 -16.13 -17.50
C TYR A 62 -12.14 -15.02 -17.15
N PHE A 63 -11.79 -13.75 -17.38
CA PHE A 63 -12.71 -12.63 -17.17
C PHE A 63 -13.91 -12.68 -18.12
N SER A 64 -13.70 -13.08 -19.37
CA SER A 64 -14.78 -13.25 -20.33
C SER A 64 -15.76 -14.33 -19.88
N GLN A 65 -15.25 -15.46 -19.37
CA GLN A 65 -16.07 -16.53 -18.80
C GLN A 65 -16.90 -16.05 -17.61
N ILE A 66 -16.27 -15.37 -16.65
CA ILE A 66 -16.95 -14.87 -15.46
C ILE A 66 -18.05 -13.87 -15.79
N VAL A 67 -17.78 -12.93 -16.71
CA VAL A 67 -18.77 -11.93 -17.15
C VAL A 67 -19.96 -12.59 -17.86
N TRP A 68 -19.71 -13.68 -18.59
CA TRP A 68 -20.77 -14.44 -19.25
C TRP A 68 -21.68 -15.17 -18.25
N GLU A 69 -21.11 -15.71 -17.17
CA GLU A 69 -21.84 -16.54 -16.20
C GLU A 69 -22.39 -15.79 -14.99
N SER A 70 -22.00 -14.53 -14.76
CA SER A 70 -22.41 -13.77 -13.57
C SER A 70 -23.01 -12.41 -13.89
N GLU A 71 -24.21 -12.15 -13.35
CA GLU A 71 -24.87 -10.86 -13.48
C GLU A 71 -24.27 -9.76 -12.58
N TYR A 72 -23.39 -10.10 -11.63
CA TYR A 72 -22.84 -9.17 -10.62
C TYR A 72 -21.59 -8.42 -11.06
N VAL A 73 -21.08 -8.69 -12.26
CA VAL A 73 -19.75 -8.26 -12.69
C VAL A 73 -19.82 -7.20 -13.77
N HIS A 74 -19.05 -6.13 -13.57
CA HIS A 74 -18.69 -5.17 -14.61
C HIS A 74 -17.16 -5.18 -14.80
N VAL A 75 -16.71 -5.08 -16.05
CA VAL A 75 -15.28 -4.95 -16.38
C VAL A 75 -15.07 -3.66 -17.15
N PHE A 76 -14.03 -2.92 -16.76
CA PHE A 76 -13.53 -1.78 -17.51
C PHE A 76 -12.01 -1.86 -17.66
N ASN A 77 -11.46 -1.13 -18.63
CA ASN A 77 -10.03 -1.02 -18.82
C ASN A 77 -9.48 0.13 -17.97
N MET A 78 -8.63 -0.17 -16.99
CA MET A 78 -8.03 0.83 -16.10
C MET A 78 -7.01 1.70 -16.84
N PHE A 79 -6.24 1.15 -17.76
CA PHE A 79 -5.33 1.89 -18.65
C PHE A 79 -4.88 1.01 -19.82
N THR A 80 -4.18 1.61 -20.78
CA THR A 80 -3.40 0.90 -21.81
C THR A 80 -1.92 1.08 -21.51
N SER A 81 -1.17 -0.03 -21.54
CA SER A 81 0.24 -0.12 -21.15
C SER A 81 1.18 0.52 -22.17
N ASP A 82 2.48 0.46 -21.91
CA ASP A 82 3.50 0.97 -22.84
C ASP A 82 3.64 0.10 -24.08
N LEU A 83 3.35 -1.19 -23.97
CA LEU A 83 3.31 -2.13 -25.10
C LEU A 83 1.90 -2.36 -25.67
N GLY A 84 0.93 -1.50 -25.35
CA GLY A 84 -0.39 -1.50 -25.98
C GLY A 84 -1.41 -2.49 -25.39
N ARG A 85 -1.12 -3.15 -24.26
CA ARG A 85 -2.07 -4.06 -23.59
C ARG A 85 -3.01 -3.29 -22.68
N THR A 86 -4.29 -3.64 -22.63
CA THR A 86 -5.20 -3.05 -21.64
C THR A 86 -4.98 -3.70 -20.28
N SER A 87 -5.18 -2.95 -19.19
CA SER A 87 -5.24 -3.52 -17.84
C SER A 87 -6.72 -3.62 -17.41
N PRO A 88 -7.36 -4.78 -17.58
CA PRO A 88 -8.76 -4.96 -17.20
C PRO A 88 -8.92 -4.98 -15.68
N THR A 89 -10.02 -4.43 -15.18
CA THR A 89 -10.37 -4.38 -13.77
C THR A 89 -11.84 -4.75 -13.59
N LEU A 90 -12.11 -5.66 -12.66
CA LEU A 90 -13.46 -6.09 -12.31
C LEU A 90 -14.05 -5.17 -11.26
N VAL A 91 -15.36 -5.01 -11.31
CA VAL A 91 -16.21 -4.48 -10.25
C VAL A 91 -17.27 -5.54 -9.96
N MET A 92 -17.32 -6.03 -8.73
CA MET A 92 -18.31 -7.01 -8.28
C MET A 92 -19.22 -6.39 -7.22
N SER A 93 -20.53 -6.48 -7.41
CA SER A 93 -21.53 -6.09 -6.40
C SER A 93 -22.91 -6.69 -6.66
N ASN A 94 -23.74 -6.83 -5.62
CA ASN A 94 -25.13 -7.29 -5.70
C ASN A 94 -26.12 -6.23 -5.15
N PRO A 95 -26.86 -5.47 -5.98
CA PRO A 95 -26.95 -5.59 -7.44
C PRO A 95 -25.69 -5.05 -8.12
N ARG A 96 -25.51 -5.42 -9.39
CA ARG A 96 -24.39 -4.95 -10.22
C ARG A 96 -24.36 -3.43 -10.30
N VAL A 97 -23.16 -2.88 -10.19
CA VAL A 97 -22.86 -1.47 -10.46
C VAL A 97 -21.87 -1.37 -11.62
N THR A 98 -22.05 -0.37 -12.47
CA THR A 98 -21.23 -0.13 -13.67
C THR A 98 -20.51 1.21 -13.65
N SER A 99 -20.77 2.04 -12.64
CA SER A 99 -20.12 3.35 -12.46
C SER A 99 -19.92 3.68 -10.98
N ALA A 100 -18.98 4.59 -10.70
CA ALA A 100 -18.75 5.07 -9.34
C ALA A 100 -19.94 5.88 -8.80
N GLU A 101 -20.71 6.54 -9.67
CA GLU A 101 -21.94 7.24 -9.32
C GLU A 101 -23.02 6.27 -8.83
N GLU A 102 -23.19 5.12 -9.50
CA GLU A 102 -24.06 4.04 -9.03
C GLU A 102 -23.57 3.48 -7.71
N ALA A 103 -22.27 3.18 -7.61
CA ALA A 103 -21.65 2.67 -6.39
C ALA A 103 -21.93 3.56 -5.18
N LYS A 104 -21.72 4.88 -5.32
CA LYS A 104 -21.97 5.87 -4.25
C LYS A 104 -23.42 5.87 -3.78
N LYS A 105 -24.40 5.69 -4.68
CA LYS A 105 -25.83 5.64 -4.32
C LYS A 105 -26.19 4.42 -3.47
N THR A 106 -25.45 3.31 -3.60
CA THR A 106 -25.70 2.12 -2.78
C THR A 106 -25.27 2.32 -1.32
N GLY A 107 -24.35 3.25 -1.06
CA GLY A 107 -23.72 3.43 0.25
C GLY A 107 -22.81 2.28 0.70
N LYS A 108 -22.62 1.23 -0.11
CA LYS A 108 -21.76 0.09 0.19
C LYS A 108 -20.30 0.49 0.34
N THR A 109 -19.56 -0.31 1.08
CA THR A 109 -18.13 -0.08 1.29
C THR A 109 -17.37 -0.56 0.06
N ILE A 110 -16.60 0.35 -0.55
CA ILE A 110 -15.81 0.08 -1.75
C ILE A 110 -14.40 -0.34 -1.33
N ILE A 111 -13.97 -1.52 -1.75
CA ILE A 111 -12.62 -2.07 -1.51
C ILE A 111 -11.93 -2.34 -2.84
N TYR A 112 -10.64 -2.06 -2.94
CA TYR A 112 -9.84 -2.38 -4.13
C TYR A 112 -8.72 -3.37 -3.81
N LEU A 113 -8.74 -4.52 -4.50
CA LEU A 113 -7.72 -5.56 -4.39
C LEU A 113 -6.84 -5.56 -5.64
N GLN A 114 -5.53 -5.57 -5.45
CA GLN A 114 -4.55 -5.51 -6.51
C GLN A 114 -3.52 -6.62 -6.38
N GLY A 115 -3.15 -7.20 -7.52
CA GLY A 115 -2.02 -8.11 -7.64
C GLY A 115 -1.17 -7.79 -8.87
N GLY A 116 0.05 -8.32 -8.87
CA GLY A 116 0.92 -8.25 -10.04
C GLY A 116 1.44 -6.86 -10.36
N ILE A 117 1.59 -5.96 -9.38
CA ILE A 117 2.38 -4.72 -9.56
C ILE A 117 3.86 -5.06 -9.83
N HIS A 118 4.37 -6.13 -9.20
CA HIS A 118 5.56 -6.86 -9.61
C HIS A 118 5.18 -8.27 -10.07
N PRO A 119 5.09 -8.53 -11.37
CA PRO A 119 4.68 -9.83 -11.91
C PRO A 119 5.59 -11.03 -11.58
N SER A 120 6.80 -10.80 -11.07
CA SER A 120 7.65 -11.85 -10.47
C SER A 120 7.12 -12.36 -9.13
N GLU A 121 6.26 -11.58 -8.47
CA GLU A 121 5.62 -11.79 -7.16
C GLU A 121 4.15 -12.17 -7.41
N CYS A 122 3.94 -13.36 -7.96
CA CYS A 122 2.71 -13.75 -8.65
C CYS A 122 1.70 -14.49 -7.76
N GLU A 123 2.09 -14.92 -6.58
CA GLU A 123 1.32 -15.75 -5.65
C GLU A 123 -0.04 -15.11 -5.32
N GLY A 124 -0.03 -13.82 -4.95
CA GLY A 124 -1.24 -13.07 -4.65
C GLY A 124 -2.14 -12.82 -5.86
N LYS A 125 -1.57 -12.61 -7.06
CA LYS A 125 -2.35 -12.53 -8.30
C LYS A 125 -3.17 -13.79 -8.52
N GLU A 126 -2.55 -14.96 -8.40
CA GLU A 126 -3.23 -16.24 -8.63
C GLU A 126 -4.30 -16.49 -7.53
N ALA A 127 -4.01 -16.12 -6.29
CA ALA A 127 -4.99 -16.17 -5.21
C ALA A 127 -6.20 -15.26 -5.47
N LEU A 128 -6.00 -14.04 -5.98
CA LEU A 128 -7.09 -13.13 -6.32
C LEU A 128 -8.01 -13.68 -7.42
N LEU A 129 -7.46 -14.40 -8.40
CA LEU A 129 -8.28 -15.07 -9.42
C LEU A 129 -9.19 -16.12 -8.80
N MET A 130 -8.69 -16.92 -7.84
CA MET A 130 -9.49 -17.91 -7.11
C MET A 130 -10.56 -17.23 -6.23
N VAL A 131 -10.21 -16.15 -5.54
CA VAL A 131 -11.16 -15.36 -4.72
C VAL A 131 -12.31 -14.81 -5.58
N ILE A 132 -12.04 -14.33 -6.80
CA ILE A 132 -13.10 -13.87 -7.71
C ILE A 132 -14.13 -14.98 -7.96
N ARG A 133 -13.68 -16.19 -8.33
CA ARG A 133 -14.59 -17.33 -8.57
C ARG A 133 -15.39 -17.68 -7.33
N ASP A 134 -14.73 -17.78 -6.19
CA ASP A 134 -15.36 -18.24 -4.95
C ASP A 134 -16.40 -17.25 -4.43
N ILE A 135 -16.22 -15.94 -4.69
CA ILE A 135 -17.23 -14.91 -4.44
C ILE A 135 -18.45 -15.10 -5.36
N LEU A 136 -18.23 -15.30 -6.65
CA LEU A 136 -19.31 -15.27 -7.63
C LEU A 136 -20.10 -16.58 -7.70
N PHE A 137 -19.43 -17.71 -7.54
CA PHE A 137 -19.97 -19.05 -7.76
C PHE A 137 -19.87 -19.96 -6.54
N GLY A 138 -19.18 -19.51 -5.48
CA GLY A 138 -19.03 -20.25 -4.23
C GLY A 138 -19.91 -19.74 -3.10
N ASP A 139 -19.46 -19.98 -1.88
CA ASP A 139 -20.15 -19.66 -0.64
C ASP A 139 -19.95 -18.21 -0.16
N LYS A 140 -19.21 -17.38 -0.92
CA LYS A 140 -18.80 -16.03 -0.52
C LYS A 140 -19.58 -14.91 -1.19
N LYS A 141 -20.64 -15.23 -1.91
CA LYS A 141 -21.50 -14.26 -2.61
C LYS A 141 -22.09 -13.20 -1.68
N TYR A 142 -22.35 -13.56 -0.42
CA TYR A 142 -22.87 -12.64 0.61
C TYR A 142 -21.99 -11.40 0.81
N LEU A 143 -20.69 -11.48 0.53
CA LEU A 143 -19.79 -10.33 0.61
C LEU A 143 -20.26 -9.17 -0.27
N LEU A 144 -20.88 -9.47 -1.42
CA LEU A 144 -21.35 -8.48 -2.38
C LEU A 144 -22.59 -7.73 -1.91
N ASP A 145 -23.24 -8.16 -0.83
CA ASP A 145 -24.43 -7.50 -0.27
C ASP A 145 -24.03 -6.21 0.46
N GLU A 146 -22.86 -6.17 1.10
CA GLU A 146 -22.34 -4.98 1.80
C GLU A 146 -21.14 -4.32 1.12
N LEU A 147 -20.43 -5.06 0.25
CA LEU A 147 -19.23 -4.59 -0.42
C LEU A 147 -19.43 -4.34 -1.92
N ILE A 148 -18.65 -3.39 -2.43
CA ILE A 148 -18.30 -3.27 -3.83
C ILE A 148 -16.81 -3.58 -3.93
N ILE A 149 -16.48 -4.67 -4.61
CA ILE A 149 -15.11 -5.16 -4.68
C ILE A 149 -14.55 -4.89 -6.07
N LEU A 150 -13.57 -3.99 -6.15
CA LEU A 150 -12.79 -3.77 -7.35
C LEU A 150 -11.56 -4.67 -7.31
N ILE A 151 -11.26 -5.37 -8.40
CA ILE A 151 -10.10 -6.28 -8.44
C ILE A 151 -9.32 -6.11 -9.74
N ASN A 152 -8.00 -5.87 -9.62
CA ASN A 152 -7.05 -5.94 -10.72
C ASN A 152 -5.90 -6.91 -10.35
N PRO A 153 -5.97 -8.18 -10.78
CA PRO A 153 -4.97 -9.17 -10.43
C PRO A 153 -3.68 -9.06 -11.27
N ASN A 154 -3.67 -8.25 -12.34
CA ASN A 154 -2.54 -8.12 -13.26
C ASN A 154 -2.23 -6.64 -13.54
N PHE A 155 -1.78 -5.94 -12.50
CA PHE A 155 -1.58 -4.49 -12.58
C PHE A 155 -0.41 -4.09 -13.50
N ASN A 156 0.67 -4.86 -13.56
CA ASN A 156 1.75 -4.66 -14.52
C ASN A 156 1.65 -5.69 -15.66
N VAL A 157 0.67 -5.47 -16.55
CA VAL A 157 0.36 -6.36 -17.68
C VAL A 157 1.57 -6.62 -18.60
N ASP A 158 2.44 -5.64 -18.82
CA ASP A 158 3.62 -5.82 -19.69
C ASP A 158 4.70 -6.65 -19.02
N GLY A 159 4.96 -6.43 -17.73
CA GLY A 159 5.91 -7.23 -16.96
C GLY A 159 5.45 -8.69 -16.84
N ASN A 160 4.14 -8.94 -16.77
CA ASN A 160 3.57 -10.29 -16.71
C ASN A 160 3.89 -11.10 -17.97
N GLU A 161 3.87 -10.46 -19.14
CA GLU A 161 4.12 -11.11 -20.43
C GLU A 161 5.60 -11.30 -20.76
N ALA A 162 6.52 -10.72 -19.99
CA ALA A 162 7.95 -10.88 -20.22
C ALA A 162 8.47 -12.31 -19.96
N ARG A 163 7.74 -13.13 -19.18
CA ARG A 163 7.96 -14.57 -18.91
C ARG A 163 9.44 -14.98 -18.83
N VAL A 164 10.04 -14.77 -17.66
CA VAL A 164 11.43 -15.11 -17.36
C VAL A 164 11.54 -16.10 -16.19
N VAL A 165 12.69 -16.78 -16.11
CA VAL A 165 13.11 -17.48 -14.88
C VAL A 165 13.70 -16.44 -13.93
N ASN A 166 13.25 -16.43 -12.68
CA ASN A 166 13.74 -15.51 -11.65
C ASN A 166 14.60 -16.28 -10.62
N ASN A 167 15.46 -15.58 -9.89
CA ASN A 167 16.35 -16.19 -8.90
C ASN A 167 15.55 -17.03 -7.89
N GLY A 168 15.94 -18.30 -7.73
CA GLY A 168 15.30 -19.23 -6.80
C GLY A 168 13.88 -19.67 -7.20
N ASN A 169 13.44 -19.39 -8.44
CA ASN A 169 12.13 -19.82 -8.93
C ASN A 169 12.25 -20.49 -10.30
N PRO A 170 12.01 -21.81 -10.41
CA PRO A 170 12.12 -22.54 -11.66
C PRO A 170 10.98 -22.24 -12.65
N ARG A 171 9.92 -21.56 -12.20
CA ARG A 171 8.75 -21.25 -13.01
C ARG A 171 8.96 -19.98 -13.83
N LEU A 172 8.50 -20.00 -15.07
CA LEU A 172 8.40 -18.80 -15.89
C LEU A 172 7.36 -17.85 -15.29
N THR A 173 7.84 -16.75 -14.73
CA THR A 173 7.07 -15.69 -14.09
C THR A 173 7.31 -14.36 -14.80
N GLY A 174 6.62 -13.29 -14.42
CA GLY A 174 6.87 -12.00 -15.04
C GLY A 174 8.15 -11.31 -14.52
N THR A 175 8.38 -10.08 -14.98
CA THR A 175 9.47 -9.23 -14.52
C THR A 175 8.95 -8.13 -13.59
N ARG A 176 9.78 -7.68 -12.65
CA ARG A 176 9.43 -6.63 -11.68
C ARG A 176 9.04 -5.30 -12.33
N ARG A 177 9.72 -4.94 -13.41
CA ARG A 177 9.57 -3.63 -14.08
C ARG A 177 8.47 -3.69 -15.13
N ASN A 178 7.86 -2.54 -15.44
CA ASN A 178 6.87 -2.45 -16.52
C ASN A 178 7.53 -2.38 -17.91
N GLY A 179 6.72 -2.29 -18.97
CA GLY A 179 7.19 -2.22 -20.36
C GLY A 179 8.12 -1.04 -20.66
N ALA A 180 8.09 0.03 -19.86
CA ALA A 180 9.00 1.18 -19.94
C ALA A 180 10.22 1.07 -19.00
N GLY A 181 10.38 -0.06 -18.28
CA GLY A 181 11.52 -0.31 -17.40
C GLY A 181 11.41 0.32 -16.01
N TYR A 182 10.24 0.81 -15.60
CA TYR A 182 10.03 1.41 -14.27
C TYR A 182 9.61 0.36 -13.23
N ASP A 183 10.08 0.52 -12.00
CA ASP A 183 9.48 -0.12 -10.82
C ASP A 183 8.22 0.68 -10.46
N VAL A 184 7.05 0.09 -10.68
CA VAL A 184 5.75 0.76 -10.52
C VAL A 184 5.46 1.05 -9.04
N ASN A 185 5.92 0.20 -8.12
CA ASN A 185 5.75 0.39 -6.68
C ASN A 185 6.81 1.36 -6.08
N ARG A 186 7.35 2.27 -6.90
CA ARG A 186 8.11 3.46 -6.49
C ARG A 186 7.50 4.75 -6.99
N ASP A 187 6.36 4.68 -7.68
CA ASP A 187 5.78 5.79 -8.42
C ASP A 187 4.51 6.35 -7.75
N GLY A 188 4.30 6.08 -6.46
CA GLY A 188 3.13 6.49 -5.67
C GLY A 188 2.90 8.01 -5.59
N ILE A 189 3.98 8.81 -5.58
CA ILE A 189 3.93 10.28 -5.55
C ILE A 189 4.29 10.90 -6.92
N LYS A 190 5.25 10.33 -7.64
CA LYS A 190 5.87 10.93 -8.82
C LYS A 190 5.02 10.84 -10.09
N LEU A 191 4.23 9.77 -10.27
CA LEU A 191 3.28 9.55 -11.37
C LEU A 191 3.90 9.59 -12.79
N GLN A 192 5.02 8.89 -13.00
CA GLN A 192 5.66 8.72 -14.31
C GLN A 192 5.07 7.58 -15.14
N THR A 193 4.57 6.53 -14.50
CA THR A 193 4.07 5.32 -15.16
C THR A 193 2.63 5.49 -15.64
N LYS A 194 2.28 4.84 -16.76
CA LYS A 194 0.88 4.76 -17.19
C LYS A 194 0.03 3.95 -16.20
N ASN A 195 0.62 2.94 -15.56
CA ASN A 195 -0.01 2.11 -14.54
C ASN A 195 -0.54 2.98 -13.37
N MET A 196 0.33 3.75 -12.71
CA MET A 196 -0.07 4.58 -11.56
C MET A 196 -1.03 5.69 -11.94
N ARG A 197 -0.83 6.35 -13.08
CA ARG A 197 -1.77 7.38 -13.57
C ARG A 197 -3.15 6.79 -13.86
N GLY A 198 -3.20 5.60 -14.43
CA GLY A 198 -4.42 4.84 -14.70
C GLY A 198 -5.16 4.48 -13.42
N ALA A 199 -4.45 3.87 -12.46
CA ALA A 199 -5.00 3.53 -11.14
C ALA A 199 -5.56 4.76 -10.43
N LEU A 200 -4.80 5.85 -10.36
CA LEU A 200 -5.26 7.08 -9.73
C LEU A 200 -6.51 7.63 -10.40
N LYS A 201 -6.47 7.84 -11.71
CA LYS A 201 -7.57 8.46 -12.43
C LYS A 201 -8.82 7.59 -12.39
N ASN A 202 -8.71 6.32 -12.74
CA ASN A 202 -9.85 5.47 -13.05
C ASN A 202 -10.30 4.59 -11.89
N VAL A 203 -9.52 4.52 -10.80
CA VAL A 203 -9.90 3.78 -9.58
C VAL A 203 -9.85 4.69 -8.35
N LEU A 204 -8.67 5.16 -7.94
CA LEU A 204 -8.48 5.78 -6.63
C LEU A 204 -9.16 7.14 -6.49
N ASN A 205 -9.28 7.93 -7.57
CA ASN A 205 -10.02 9.20 -7.57
C ASN A 205 -11.50 9.00 -7.93
N THR A 206 -11.80 8.05 -8.81
CA THR A 206 -13.16 7.89 -9.36
C THR A 206 -14.05 7.09 -8.40
N TRP A 207 -13.57 5.92 -7.98
CA TRP A 207 -14.29 5.01 -7.07
C TRP A 207 -13.99 5.27 -5.60
N ASP A 208 -12.85 5.88 -5.30
CA ASP A 208 -12.41 6.25 -3.93
C ASP A 208 -12.57 5.11 -2.89
N PRO A 209 -11.88 3.97 -3.07
CA PRO A 209 -11.98 2.84 -2.15
C PRO A 209 -11.58 3.20 -0.71
N ILE A 210 -12.33 2.72 0.28
CA ILE A 210 -12.03 2.93 1.70
C ILE A 210 -10.73 2.25 2.10
N LEU A 211 -10.50 1.06 1.54
CA LEU A 211 -9.27 0.29 1.71
C LEU A 211 -8.76 -0.18 0.34
N ILE A 212 -7.45 -0.03 0.13
CA ILE A 212 -6.73 -0.77 -0.91
C ILE A 212 -5.91 -1.91 -0.29
N TYR A 213 -5.81 -3.00 -1.04
CA TYR A 213 -5.03 -4.18 -0.70
C TYR A 213 -4.12 -4.54 -1.86
N ASP A 214 -2.82 -4.63 -1.63
CA ASP A 214 -1.82 -4.90 -2.67
C ASP A 214 -0.99 -6.14 -2.30
N THR A 215 -1.01 -7.16 -3.16
CA THR A 215 -0.31 -8.42 -2.91
C THR A 215 1.08 -8.42 -3.53
N HIS A 216 2.08 -8.83 -2.74
CA HIS A 216 3.49 -8.91 -3.11
C HIS A 216 4.11 -10.22 -2.60
N ARG A 217 5.38 -10.39 -2.92
CA ARG A 217 6.26 -11.41 -2.36
C ARG A 217 7.57 -10.76 -1.95
N MET A 218 7.99 -11.04 -0.71
CA MET A 218 9.29 -10.63 -0.24
C MET A 218 10.33 -11.71 -0.56
N GLY A 219 11.60 -11.32 -0.54
CA GLY A 219 12.70 -12.25 -0.74
C GLY A 219 12.74 -13.36 0.33
N ASP A 220 13.76 -14.19 0.24
CA ASP A 220 14.03 -15.25 1.20
C ASP A 220 14.22 -14.69 2.61
N THR A 221 13.47 -15.20 3.58
CA THR A 221 13.53 -14.75 4.98
C THR A 221 13.96 -15.86 5.94
N ARG A 222 14.16 -15.53 7.21
CA ARG A 222 14.32 -16.53 8.28
C ARG A 222 13.10 -16.62 9.19
N HIS A 223 12.14 -15.71 9.11
CA HIS A 223 10.93 -15.81 9.91
C HIS A 223 9.97 -16.85 9.31
N GLY A 224 9.17 -17.48 10.15
CA GLY A 224 8.25 -18.56 9.78
C GLY A 224 6.85 -18.11 9.39
N TYR A 225 6.54 -16.82 9.41
CA TYR A 225 5.22 -16.33 8.98
C TYR A 225 4.91 -16.73 7.53
N ALA A 226 3.65 -17.08 7.27
CA ALA A 226 3.14 -17.41 5.94
C ALA A 226 2.73 -16.15 5.16
N ILE A 227 2.33 -15.09 5.87
CA ILE A 227 2.12 -13.75 5.32
C ILE A 227 2.79 -12.72 6.24
N ALA A 228 3.51 -11.78 5.63
CA ALA A 228 3.99 -10.55 6.26
C ALA A 228 3.08 -9.39 5.83
N GLN A 229 2.43 -8.71 6.77
CA GLN A 229 1.50 -7.60 6.49
C GLN A 229 2.09 -6.24 6.87
N ALA A 230 1.72 -5.20 6.14
CA ALA A 230 2.12 -3.82 6.38
C ALA A 230 0.99 -2.84 6.03
N GLY A 231 0.87 -1.77 6.81
CA GLY A 231 -0.01 -0.64 6.51
C GLY A 231 0.78 0.58 6.01
N SER A 232 0.06 1.68 5.74
CA SER A 232 0.71 2.97 5.45
C SER A 232 1.41 3.52 6.70
N ASN A 233 2.74 3.56 6.71
CA ASN A 233 3.51 4.08 7.86
C ASN A 233 3.96 5.54 7.69
N VAL A 234 3.31 6.28 6.78
CA VAL A 234 3.65 7.67 6.51
C VAL A 234 3.17 8.54 7.67
N VAL A 235 4.12 9.19 8.35
CA VAL A 235 3.84 9.99 9.55
C VAL A 235 3.07 11.28 9.25
N THR A 236 3.15 11.77 8.02
CA THR A 236 2.38 12.91 7.51
C THR A 236 0.90 12.60 7.31
N ALA A 237 0.55 11.32 7.13
CA ALA A 237 -0.83 10.89 6.97
C ALA A 237 -1.60 11.00 8.30
N HIS A 238 -2.92 11.11 8.21
CA HIS A 238 -3.76 11.12 9.40
C HIS A 238 -3.63 9.79 10.16
N SER A 239 -3.40 9.86 11.47
CA SER A 239 -3.14 8.68 12.28
C SER A 239 -4.36 7.75 12.35
N SER A 240 -5.58 8.28 12.45
CA SER A 240 -6.78 7.46 12.70
C SER A 240 -6.98 6.28 11.71
N PRO A 241 -7.05 6.46 10.37
CA PRO A 241 -7.14 5.32 9.45
C PRO A 241 -5.93 4.38 9.50
N ARG A 242 -4.72 4.94 9.64
CA ARG A 242 -3.46 4.16 9.73
C ARG A 242 -3.44 3.26 10.96
N ASP A 243 -3.67 3.86 12.12
CA ASP A 243 -3.59 3.21 13.42
C ASP A 243 -4.73 2.18 13.55
N TYR A 244 -5.89 2.43 12.94
CA TYR A 244 -6.96 1.44 12.84
C TYR A 244 -6.53 0.18 12.07
N VAL A 245 -5.85 0.34 10.92
CA VAL A 245 -5.29 -0.81 10.18
C VAL A 245 -4.34 -1.62 11.07
N THR A 246 -3.37 -0.95 11.69
CA THR A 246 -2.31 -1.63 12.47
C THR A 246 -2.82 -2.26 13.76
N TYR A 247 -3.70 -1.57 14.50
CA TYR A 247 -4.06 -1.95 15.86
C TYR A 247 -5.46 -2.55 15.99
N LYS A 248 -6.27 -2.56 14.92
CA LYS A 248 -7.59 -3.21 14.90
C LYS A 248 -7.69 -4.27 13.81
N ILE A 249 -7.46 -3.91 12.55
CA ILE A 249 -7.60 -4.84 11.43
C ILE A 249 -6.58 -5.98 11.57
N PHE A 250 -5.29 -5.68 11.67
CA PHE A 250 -4.23 -6.69 11.70
C PHE A 250 -4.38 -7.75 12.81
N PRO A 251 -4.65 -7.40 14.08
CA PRO A 251 -4.91 -8.41 15.11
C PRO A 251 -6.08 -9.33 14.79
N GLU A 252 -7.19 -8.80 14.26
CA GLU A 252 -8.37 -9.59 13.91
C GLU A 252 -8.11 -10.50 12.71
N ILE A 253 -7.33 -10.05 11.72
CA ILE A 253 -6.90 -10.89 10.60
C ILE A 253 -5.98 -12.01 11.07
N VAL A 254 -5.01 -11.71 11.94
CA VAL A 254 -4.12 -12.74 12.53
C VAL A 254 -4.95 -13.81 13.26
N LYS A 255 -5.95 -13.38 14.04
CA LYS A 255 -6.86 -14.30 14.73
C LYS A 255 -7.66 -15.16 13.75
N LYS A 256 -8.36 -14.56 12.78
CA LYS A 256 -9.13 -15.30 11.76
C LYS A 256 -8.25 -16.26 10.95
N ALA A 257 -7.05 -15.84 10.57
CA ALA A 257 -6.10 -16.65 9.81
C ALA A 257 -5.61 -17.87 10.61
N ARG A 258 -5.36 -17.72 11.91
CA ARG A 258 -5.03 -18.84 12.81
C ARG A 258 -6.21 -19.77 13.02
N GLU A 259 -7.41 -19.25 13.25
CA GLU A 259 -8.58 -20.06 13.59
C GLU A 259 -9.11 -20.85 12.39
N LYS A 260 -9.28 -20.18 11.24
CA LYS A 260 -9.94 -20.74 10.05
C LYS A 260 -8.96 -21.39 9.08
N SER A 261 -7.82 -20.75 8.85
CA SER A 261 -6.88 -21.11 7.78
C SER A 261 -5.61 -21.76 8.29
N LYS A 262 -5.41 -21.79 9.61
CA LYS A 262 -4.27 -22.43 10.27
C LYS A 262 -2.91 -21.96 9.72
N ILE A 263 -2.81 -20.65 9.44
CA ILE A 263 -1.56 -20.00 9.03
C ILE A 263 -1.17 -18.91 10.02
N GLU A 264 0.14 -18.65 10.11
CA GLU A 264 0.69 -17.57 10.92
C GLU A 264 0.93 -16.31 10.08
N VAL A 265 0.45 -15.18 10.57
CA VAL A 265 0.60 -13.87 9.93
C VAL A 265 1.41 -12.97 10.87
N GLY A 266 2.41 -12.29 10.32
CA GLY A 266 3.28 -11.38 11.06
C GLY A 266 3.40 -10.02 10.39
N MET A 267 4.09 -9.08 11.02
CA MET A 267 4.41 -7.81 10.39
C MET A 267 5.48 -7.99 9.30
N HIS A 268 5.43 -7.17 8.25
CA HIS A 268 6.48 -7.12 7.23
C HIS A 268 7.76 -6.52 7.80
N CYS A 269 8.60 -7.37 8.37
CA CYS A 269 9.85 -7.00 9.01
C CYS A 269 10.96 -7.98 8.63
N GLY A 270 12.20 -7.55 8.85
CA GLY A 270 13.39 -8.40 8.74
C GLY A 270 13.99 -8.69 10.11
N LEU A 271 14.60 -9.87 10.26
CA LEU A 271 15.34 -10.25 11.45
C LEU A 271 16.75 -9.65 11.41
N ASN A 272 17.31 -9.33 12.58
CA ASN A 272 18.74 -9.03 12.69
C ASN A 272 19.60 -10.28 12.43
N GLN A 273 20.92 -10.09 12.34
CA GLN A 273 21.88 -11.18 12.19
C GLN A 273 22.09 -11.94 13.51
N GLY A 274 22.48 -13.21 13.44
CA GLY A 274 22.70 -14.07 14.61
C GLY A 274 21.54 -15.02 14.93
N TRP A 275 21.74 -15.84 15.97
CA TRP A 275 20.74 -16.80 16.48
C TRP A 275 20.86 -17.01 18.01
N PRO A 276 19.74 -16.98 18.78
CA PRO A 276 18.39 -16.62 18.35
C PRO A 276 18.35 -15.14 17.89
N PRO A 277 17.43 -14.76 16.98
CA PRO A 277 17.26 -13.37 16.62
C PRO A 277 16.74 -12.57 17.82
N THR A 278 17.20 -11.32 17.96
CA THR A 278 16.80 -10.44 19.06
C THR A 278 15.97 -9.25 18.60
N GLU A 279 15.96 -8.96 17.30
CA GLU A 279 15.22 -7.84 16.71
C GLU A 279 14.48 -8.25 15.43
N PHE A 280 13.26 -7.75 15.28
CA PHE A 280 12.41 -7.85 14.12
C PHE A 280 11.90 -6.45 13.77
N THR A 281 12.35 -5.89 12.64
CA THR A 281 12.14 -4.46 12.32
C THR A 281 11.77 -4.23 10.86
N HIS A 282 10.93 -3.21 10.62
CA HIS A 282 10.62 -2.71 9.27
C HIS A 282 11.88 -2.29 8.48
N ASP A 283 12.89 -1.74 9.16
CA ASP A 283 14.11 -1.26 8.49
C ASP A 283 14.90 -2.41 7.84
N ASN A 284 14.94 -3.59 8.49
CA ASN A 284 15.63 -4.77 7.97
C ASN A 284 14.90 -5.43 6.79
N SER A 285 13.64 -5.05 6.50
CA SER A 285 12.91 -5.46 5.30
C SER A 285 12.70 -4.32 4.30
N ILE A 286 13.37 -3.17 4.48
CA ILE A 286 13.31 -2.02 3.57
C ILE A 286 11.89 -1.44 3.48
N TRP A 287 11.06 -1.68 4.49
CA TRP A 287 9.80 -0.96 4.65
C TRP A 287 10.10 0.43 5.19
N SER A 288 9.49 1.48 4.64
CA SER A 288 9.82 2.86 4.99
C SER A 288 8.61 3.69 5.40
N THR A 289 8.87 4.80 6.09
CA THR A 289 7.91 5.86 6.40
C THR A 289 7.69 6.83 5.23
N GLU A 290 8.24 6.50 4.06
CA GLU A 290 8.20 7.31 2.83
C GLU A 290 7.02 6.91 1.93
N ALA A 291 6.45 7.85 1.17
CA ALA A 291 5.23 7.64 0.38
C ALA A 291 5.42 7.09 -1.04
N LYS A 292 6.63 6.67 -1.43
CA LYS A 292 6.93 6.14 -2.78
C LYS A 292 6.15 4.89 -3.17
N PHE A 293 5.75 4.08 -2.20
CA PHE A 293 4.91 2.90 -2.42
C PHE A 293 3.45 3.29 -2.59
N MET A 294 2.68 2.59 -3.43
CA MET A 294 1.25 2.91 -3.65
C MET A 294 0.47 2.92 -2.32
N VAL A 295 0.65 1.90 -1.48
CA VAL A 295 -0.03 1.80 -0.18
C VAL A 295 0.31 2.92 0.78
N ASN A 296 1.58 3.33 0.83
CA ASN A 296 1.99 4.46 1.67
C ASN A 296 1.41 5.78 1.16
N ALA A 297 1.50 6.05 -0.16
CA ALA A 297 0.87 7.21 -0.79
C ALA A 297 -0.64 7.27 -0.60
N TYR A 298 -1.33 6.12 -0.64
CA TYR A 298 -2.78 6.08 -0.48
C TYR A 298 -3.22 6.50 0.93
N GLY A 299 -2.43 6.18 1.96
CA GLY A 299 -2.69 6.62 3.33
C GLY A 299 -2.74 8.15 3.50
N LEU A 300 -1.99 8.91 2.68
CA LEU A 300 -2.02 10.39 2.68
C LEU A 300 -3.40 10.97 2.28
N ARG A 301 -4.31 10.13 1.77
CA ARG A 301 -5.67 10.49 1.36
C ARG A 301 -6.70 10.27 2.45
N ASN A 302 -6.27 10.01 3.70
CA ASN A 302 -7.14 9.65 4.82
C ASN A 302 -7.93 8.36 4.53
N ARG A 303 -7.25 7.40 3.88
CA ARG A 303 -7.79 6.08 3.53
C ARG A 303 -6.94 4.99 4.15
N MET A 304 -7.51 3.79 4.21
CA MET A 304 -6.81 2.61 4.69
C MET A 304 -6.03 1.96 3.53
N ALA A 305 -4.89 1.37 3.85
CA ALA A 305 -4.08 0.66 2.86
C ALA A 305 -3.36 -0.49 3.53
N ILE A 306 -3.38 -1.65 2.88
CA ILE A 306 -2.69 -2.86 3.32
C ILE A 306 -1.86 -3.39 2.16
N LEU A 307 -0.60 -3.72 2.45
CA LEU A 307 0.23 -4.54 1.59
C LEU A 307 0.52 -5.84 2.33
N VAL A 308 0.54 -6.94 1.58
CA VAL A 308 1.02 -8.23 2.10
C VAL A 308 2.12 -8.79 1.25
N GLU A 309 2.99 -9.54 1.90
CA GLU A 309 4.11 -10.23 1.31
C GLU A 309 3.99 -11.72 1.65
N THR A 310 3.98 -12.59 0.65
CA THR A 310 4.32 -14.00 0.89
C THR A 310 5.82 -14.11 1.08
N PRO A 311 6.33 -14.67 2.19
CA PRO A 311 7.78 -14.77 2.39
C PRO A 311 8.43 -15.78 1.45
N GLY A 312 9.62 -15.43 0.94
CA GLY A 312 10.42 -16.35 0.13
C GLY A 312 10.78 -17.62 0.89
N GLY A 313 10.80 -18.75 0.19
CA GLY A 313 11.15 -20.06 0.70
C GLY A 313 9.99 -21.01 1.00
N GLU A 314 8.74 -20.58 0.80
CA GLU A 314 7.58 -21.48 0.77
C GLU A 314 7.37 -22.07 -0.64
N ALA A 315 6.78 -23.27 -0.73
CA ALA A 315 6.29 -23.79 -2.00
C ALA A 315 5.24 -22.87 -2.62
N PHE A 316 5.14 -22.88 -3.95
CA PHE A 316 4.24 -21.97 -4.66
C PHE A 316 2.78 -22.11 -4.28
N GLU A 317 2.29 -23.35 -4.21
CA GLU A 317 0.92 -23.64 -3.79
C GLU A 317 0.68 -23.14 -2.36
N LYS A 318 1.64 -23.36 -1.46
CA LYS A 318 1.57 -22.83 -0.09
C LYS A 318 1.44 -21.31 -0.09
N ALA A 319 2.27 -20.61 -0.83
CA ALA A 319 2.24 -19.16 -0.85
C ALA A 319 0.93 -18.61 -1.44
N ILE A 320 0.38 -19.25 -2.49
CA ILE A 320 -0.96 -18.92 -3.02
C ILE A 320 -2.03 -19.17 -1.96
N TYR A 321 -2.02 -20.33 -1.30
CA TYR A 321 -2.95 -20.63 -0.21
C TYR A 321 -2.89 -19.58 0.90
N SER A 322 -1.69 -19.16 1.30
CA SER A 322 -1.46 -18.13 2.31
C SER A 322 -2.07 -16.77 1.89
N SER A 323 -1.86 -16.34 0.65
CA SER A 323 -2.48 -15.11 0.10
C SER A 323 -4.01 -15.24 0.01
N TYR A 324 -4.51 -16.39 -0.46
CA TYR A 324 -5.94 -16.68 -0.55
C TYR A 324 -6.61 -16.63 0.83
N ALA A 325 -6.02 -17.29 1.83
CA ALA A 325 -6.50 -17.31 3.20
C ALA A 325 -6.55 -15.90 3.82
N TYR A 326 -5.48 -15.11 3.65
CA TYR A 326 -5.44 -13.73 4.13
C TYR A 326 -6.50 -12.86 3.46
N THR A 327 -6.63 -12.95 2.13
CA THR A 327 -7.58 -12.15 1.36
C THR A 327 -9.02 -12.42 1.80
N ASN A 328 -9.38 -13.69 2.02
CA ASN A 328 -10.70 -14.06 2.52
C ASN A 328 -10.94 -13.51 3.94
N ALA A 329 -9.98 -13.65 4.85
CA ALA A 329 -10.10 -13.08 6.20
C ALA A 329 -10.28 -11.55 6.16
N LEU A 330 -9.57 -10.86 5.26
CA LEU A 330 -9.69 -9.42 5.06
C LEU A 330 -11.07 -9.03 4.53
N LEU A 331 -11.58 -9.75 3.53
CA LEU A 331 -12.90 -9.48 2.96
C LEU A 331 -14.03 -9.74 3.96
N GLU A 332 -13.93 -10.80 4.77
CA GLU A 332 -14.86 -11.04 5.87
C GLU A 332 -14.85 -9.88 6.88
N TYR A 333 -13.66 -9.40 7.26
CA TYR A 333 -13.55 -8.25 8.16
C TYR A 333 -14.17 -7.00 7.53
N CYS A 334 -13.90 -6.73 6.25
CA CYS A 334 -14.48 -5.59 5.54
C CYS A 334 -16.01 -5.68 5.46
N TYR A 335 -16.56 -6.88 5.27
CA TYR A 335 -18.00 -7.12 5.27
C TYR A 335 -18.61 -6.81 6.65
N GLU A 336 -17.96 -7.24 7.73
CA GLU A 336 -18.42 -7.02 9.10
C GLU A 336 -18.29 -5.56 9.56
N HIS A 337 -17.23 -4.85 9.13
CA HIS A 337 -16.82 -3.55 9.68
C HIS A 337 -16.83 -2.40 8.65
N GLY A 338 -17.34 -2.63 7.44
CA GLY A 338 -17.20 -1.69 6.33
C GLY A 338 -17.74 -0.29 6.61
N LYS A 339 -18.82 -0.16 7.38
CA LYS A 339 -19.42 1.14 7.76
C LYS A 339 -18.56 1.90 8.76
N GLU A 340 -17.98 1.19 9.73
CA GLU A 340 -17.06 1.75 10.71
C GLU A 340 -15.80 2.27 10.00
N MET A 341 -15.26 1.50 9.05
CA MET A 341 -14.12 1.92 8.23
C MET A 341 -14.43 3.20 7.42
N GLN A 342 -15.61 3.28 6.80
CA GLN A 342 -16.08 4.48 6.10
C GLN A 342 -16.12 5.70 7.02
N GLU A 343 -16.69 5.55 8.21
CA GLU A 343 -16.82 6.63 9.19
C GLU A 343 -15.44 7.16 9.62
N ILE A 344 -14.51 6.27 9.94
CA ILE A 344 -13.13 6.64 10.32
C ILE A 344 -12.44 7.46 9.23
N CYS A 345 -12.53 7.01 7.98
CA CYS A 345 -11.94 7.71 6.83
C CYS A 345 -12.57 9.09 6.59
N HIS A 346 -13.91 9.18 6.57
CA HIS A 346 -14.60 10.45 6.33
C HIS A 346 -14.43 11.44 7.49
N ASN A 347 -14.33 10.98 8.74
CA ASN A 347 -14.06 11.84 9.88
C ASN A 347 -12.63 12.41 9.82
N ALA A 348 -11.64 11.58 9.46
CA ALA A 348 -10.27 12.05 9.24
C ALA A 348 -10.19 13.14 8.15
N GLU A 349 -10.95 13.02 7.05
CA GLU A 349 -11.02 14.08 6.03
C GLU A 349 -11.58 15.39 6.56
N LYS A 350 -12.70 15.31 7.29
CA LYS A 350 -13.35 16.49 7.89
C LYS A 350 -12.41 17.17 8.87
N GLU A 351 -11.74 16.40 9.72
CA GLU A 351 -10.77 16.91 10.70
C GLU A 351 -9.61 17.62 10.01
N VAL A 352 -9.00 17.01 8.99
CA VAL A 352 -7.92 17.62 8.21
C VAL A 352 -8.36 18.96 7.61
N VAL A 353 -9.53 19.02 6.96
CA VAL A 353 -10.04 20.26 6.36
C VAL A 353 -10.29 21.33 7.43
N GLN A 354 -10.86 20.93 8.57
CA GLN A 354 -11.19 21.85 9.66
C GLN A 354 -9.92 22.41 10.32
N LEU A 355 -8.92 21.57 10.60
CA LEU A 355 -7.62 21.99 11.14
C LEU A 355 -6.94 23.03 10.25
N ILE A 356 -6.98 22.85 8.92
CA ILE A 356 -6.41 23.82 7.99
C ILE A 356 -7.14 25.16 8.08
N LYS A 357 -8.47 25.15 8.08
CA LYS A 357 -9.28 26.38 8.16
C LYS A 357 -9.01 27.16 9.45
N ASP A 358 -8.89 26.44 10.57
CA ASP A 358 -8.81 27.04 11.90
C ASP A 358 -7.39 27.50 12.25
N LYS A 359 -6.36 26.77 11.82
CA LYS A 359 -5.00 26.95 12.36
C LYS A 359 -3.94 27.29 11.31
N ALA A 360 -4.13 26.97 10.03
CA ALA A 360 -3.07 27.18 9.05
C ALA A 360 -2.77 28.66 8.82
N ALA A 361 -3.79 29.53 8.82
CA ALA A 361 -3.60 30.96 8.58
C ALA A 361 -2.81 31.68 9.68
N SER A 362 -2.74 31.11 10.90
CA SER A 362 -1.94 31.67 12.00
C SER A 362 -0.47 31.25 11.97
N GLY A 363 -0.09 30.31 11.09
CA GLY A 363 1.27 29.76 11.03
C GLY A 363 1.64 28.80 12.17
N ASN A 364 0.65 28.36 12.98
CA ASN A 364 0.87 27.49 14.15
C ASN A 364 0.59 26.01 13.88
N LEU A 365 0.05 25.66 12.71
CA LEU A 365 -0.18 24.27 12.34
C LEU A 365 1.12 23.68 11.77
N THR A 366 1.54 22.53 12.30
CA THR A 366 2.69 21.77 11.79
C THR A 366 2.26 20.37 11.36
N ASN A 367 3.08 19.74 10.53
CA ASN A 367 2.99 18.32 10.20
C ASN A 367 4.39 17.77 9.91
N TYR A 368 4.55 16.45 9.96
CA TYR A 368 5.83 15.76 9.81
C TYR A 368 6.29 15.71 8.36
N VAL A 369 7.58 15.96 8.15
CA VAL A 369 8.26 15.84 6.84
C VAL A 369 9.21 14.64 6.79
N SER A 370 9.49 14.03 7.94
CA SER A 370 10.23 12.77 8.05
C SER A 370 9.85 12.01 9.30
N GLY A 371 10.03 10.68 9.26
CA GLY A 371 9.75 9.78 10.36
C GLY A 371 10.72 8.60 10.42
N LYS A 372 10.73 7.91 11.55
CA LYS A 372 11.50 6.68 11.79
C LYS A 372 10.66 5.65 12.54
N TYR A 373 11.14 4.43 12.60
CA TYR A 373 10.56 3.40 13.46
C TYR A 373 11.20 3.42 14.85
N ILE A 374 10.37 3.14 15.86
CA ILE A 374 10.80 2.91 17.25
C ILE A 374 10.20 1.61 17.77
N LEU A 375 10.63 1.22 18.96
CA LEU A 375 10.10 0.08 19.70
C LEU A 375 8.58 0.14 19.80
N GLU A 376 7.93 -0.93 19.35
CA GLU A 376 6.50 -1.20 19.54
C GLU A 376 6.30 -2.12 20.76
N GLY A 377 7.19 -3.09 20.97
CA GLY A 377 7.16 -4.00 22.11
C GLY A 377 8.02 -5.23 21.88
N ASN A 378 7.72 -6.32 22.58
CA ASN A 378 8.36 -7.61 22.40
C ASN A 378 7.32 -8.63 21.94
N ILE A 379 7.73 -9.55 21.05
CA ILE A 379 6.86 -10.58 20.51
C ILE A 379 7.49 -11.97 20.65
N THR A 380 6.63 -12.99 20.63
CA THR A 380 7.00 -14.37 20.35
C THR A 380 6.72 -14.63 18.88
N MET A 381 7.70 -15.16 18.13
CA MET A 381 7.56 -15.34 16.69
C MET A 381 8.18 -16.64 16.18
N PRO A 382 7.65 -17.23 15.09
CA PRO A 382 8.27 -18.37 14.45
C PRO A 382 9.49 -17.95 13.64
N ALA A 383 10.60 -18.68 13.74
CA ALA A 383 11.80 -18.48 12.93
C ALA A 383 12.55 -19.79 12.63
N TYR A 384 13.23 -19.83 11.49
CA TYR A 384 14.08 -20.92 11.05
C TYR A 384 15.54 -20.64 11.42
N ARG A 385 16.15 -21.56 12.19
CA ARG A 385 17.56 -21.48 12.59
C ARG A 385 18.52 -21.47 11.41
N ASN A 386 18.29 -22.41 10.49
CA ASN A 386 19.13 -22.62 9.32
C ASN A 386 18.25 -22.63 8.06
N THR A 387 18.65 -21.86 7.06
CA THR A 387 18.05 -21.87 5.72
C THR A 387 18.98 -22.66 4.81
N LYS A 388 18.78 -23.97 4.71
CA LYS A 388 19.49 -24.78 3.70
C LYS A 388 18.92 -24.45 2.33
N THR A 389 19.76 -24.53 1.30
CA THR A 389 19.29 -24.54 -0.09
C THR A 389 19.35 -25.96 -0.64
N LYS A 390 18.47 -26.27 -1.59
CA LYS A 390 18.56 -27.47 -2.42
C LYS A 390 18.49 -27.09 -3.89
N THR A 391 19.23 -27.79 -4.73
CA THR A 391 19.12 -27.66 -6.17
C THR A 391 17.83 -28.33 -6.64
N ILE A 392 17.06 -27.63 -7.46
CA ILE A 392 15.86 -28.19 -8.07
C ILE A 392 16.29 -29.19 -9.17
N PRO A 393 15.88 -30.47 -9.09
CA PRO A 393 16.31 -31.49 -10.05
C PRO A 393 16.09 -31.06 -11.49
N GLY A 394 17.12 -31.23 -12.33
CA GLY A 394 17.08 -30.86 -13.75
C GLY A 394 17.30 -29.36 -14.04
N THR A 395 17.66 -28.55 -13.04
CA THR A 395 17.96 -27.12 -13.20
C THR A 395 19.25 -26.73 -12.47
N SER A 396 19.75 -25.52 -12.71
CA SER A 396 20.83 -24.89 -11.92
C SER A 396 20.30 -23.97 -10.81
N ILE A 397 19.01 -24.09 -10.45
CA ILE A 397 18.33 -23.17 -9.53
C ILE A 397 18.37 -23.77 -8.14
N GLU A 398 18.76 -22.96 -7.17
CA GLU A 398 18.68 -23.29 -5.75
C GLU A 398 17.43 -22.68 -5.13
N GLU A 399 16.71 -23.45 -4.32
CA GLU A 399 15.59 -22.98 -3.52
C GLU A 399 15.83 -23.25 -2.03
N LEU A 400 15.22 -22.44 -1.17
CA LEU A 400 15.25 -22.70 0.27
C LEU A 400 14.53 -24.02 0.59
N ASP A 401 15.19 -24.86 1.37
CA ASP A 401 14.66 -26.13 1.86
C ASP A 401 14.24 -26.00 3.32
N ARG A 402 12.92 -25.98 3.56
CA ARG A 402 12.30 -25.86 4.88
C ARG A 402 11.32 -27.02 5.16
N PRO A 403 11.81 -28.27 5.28
CA PRO A 403 10.95 -29.44 5.47
C PRO A 403 10.37 -29.55 6.89
N ASN A 404 10.92 -28.82 7.87
CA ASN A 404 10.49 -28.86 9.27
C ASN A 404 9.76 -27.57 9.67
N PRO A 405 8.88 -27.61 10.70
CA PRO A 405 8.32 -26.40 11.30
C PRO A 405 9.38 -25.44 11.88
N PRO A 406 9.08 -24.13 11.96
CA PRO A 406 9.97 -23.15 12.60
C PRO A 406 10.03 -23.32 14.13
N GLU A 407 11.09 -22.78 14.76
CA GLU A 407 11.20 -22.63 16.21
C GLU A 407 10.46 -21.37 16.66
N TRP A 408 9.76 -21.43 17.80
CA TRP A 408 9.18 -20.23 18.44
C TRP A 408 10.24 -19.54 19.28
N ILE A 409 10.50 -18.26 18.99
CA ILE A 409 11.49 -17.44 19.67
C ILE A 409 10.76 -16.39 20.49
N ASP A 410 10.98 -16.41 21.81
CA ASP A 410 10.38 -15.47 22.75
C ASP A 410 11.20 -14.18 22.87
N ASN A 411 10.52 -13.12 23.32
CA ASN A 411 11.13 -11.84 23.69
C ASN A 411 11.91 -11.15 22.56
N VAL A 412 11.51 -11.35 21.29
CA VAL A 412 12.10 -10.65 20.15
C VAL A 412 11.61 -9.21 20.12
N THR A 413 12.52 -8.26 20.04
CA THR A 413 12.20 -6.82 20.01
C THR A 413 11.53 -6.46 18.68
N LEU A 414 10.32 -5.91 18.72
CA LEU A 414 9.57 -5.45 17.56
C LEU A 414 9.72 -3.94 17.38
N ILE A 415 10.32 -3.51 16.26
CA ILE A 415 10.55 -2.10 15.93
C ILE A 415 9.73 -1.77 14.68
N THR A 416 8.49 -1.35 14.90
CA THR A 416 7.52 -1.10 13.81
C THR A 416 6.73 0.19 13.98
N LYS A 417 6.78 0.82 15.16
CA LYS A 417 5.98 2.02 15.45
C LYS A 417 6.53 3.24 14.70
N PRO A 418 5.80 3.83 13.73
CA PRO A 418 6.27 5.02 13.06
C PRO A 418 6.09 6.25 13.96
N ILE A 419 7.14 7.07 14.07
CA ILE A 419 7.08 8.39 14.72
C ILE A 419 7.65 9.48 13.82
N GLY A 420 7.07 10.66 13.89
CA GLY A 420 7.62 11.85 13.26
C GLY A 420 8.88 12.33 13.98
N VAL A 421 9.87 12.80 13.22
CA VAL A 421 11.15 13.29 13.77
C VAL A 421 11.52 14.71 13.33
N GLN A 422 10.86 15.21 12.28
CA GLN A 422 11.02 16.57 11.81
C GLN A 422 9.68 17.10 11.33
N GLU A 423 9.39 18.34 11.66
CA GLU A 423 8.15 19.03 11.28
C GLU A 423 8.44 20.24 10.37
N ALA A 424 7.42 20.63 9.61
CA ALA A 424 7.35 21.92 8.94
C ALA A 424 5.97 22.55 9.13
N LYS A 425 5.90 23.88 9.05
CA LYS A 425 4.63 24.61 9.13
C LYS A 425 3.76 24.28 7.92
N VAL A 426 2.48 24.00 8.18
CA VAL A 426 1.45 23.76 7.17
C VAL A 426 0.82 25.09 6.78
N PRO A 427 0.89 25.50 5.50
CA PRO A 427 0.36 26.78 5.07
C PRO A 427 -1.15 26.74 4.81
N ARG A 428 -1.78 27.92 4.68
CA ARG A 428 -3.16 28.01 4.17
C ARG A 428 -3.24 27.55 2.72
N GLY A 429 -2.16 27.77 1.95
CA GLY A 429 -2.01 27.22 0.61
C GLY A 429 -0.61 27.37 0.05
N TYR A 430 -0.37 26.68 -1.07
CA TYR A 430 0.85 26.82 -1.87
C TYR A 430 0.56 27.58 -3.16
N LEU A 431 1.58 28.27 -3.66
CA LEU A 431 1.58 28.98 -4.93
C LEU A 431 2.68 28.42 -5.81
N ILE A 432 2.29 27.89 -6.97
CA ILE A 432 3.19 27.35 -7.98
C ILE A 432 3.16 28.31 -9.18
N PRO A 433 4.28 28.99 -9.49
CA PRO A 433 4.36 29.87 -10.65
C PRO A 433 3.97 29.17 -11.97
N GLU A 434 3.44 29.93 -12.93
CA GLU A 434 2.88 29.39 -14.18
C GLU A 434 3.85 28.49 -14.95
N GLN A 435 5.15 28.84 -14.95
CA GLN A 435 6.18 28.07 -15.64
C GLN A 435 6.37 26.64 -15.08
N PHE A 436 5.90 26.35 -13.86
CA PHE A 436 5.95 25.03 -13.24
C PHE A 436 4.60 24.30 -13.31
N LYS A 437 3.85 24.52 -14.41
CA LYS A 437 2.56 23.88 -14.68
C LYS A 437 2.59 22.36 -14.50
N HIS A 438 3.71 21.70 -14.80
CA HIS A 438 3.85 20.24 -14.65
C HIS A 438 3.65 19.76 -13.20
N LEU A 439 4.01 20.56 -12.20
CA LEU A 439 3.77 20.22 -10.80
C LEU A 439 2.27 20.33 -10.46
N ALA A 440 1.63 21.40 -10.92
CA ALA A 440 0.18 21.59 -10.77
C ALA A 440 -0.61 20.48 -11.48
N ASP A 441 -0.17 20.04 -12.66
CA ASP A 441 -0.79 18.94 -13.39
C ASP A 441 -0.62 17.60 -12.65
N LYS A 442 0.54 17.34 -12.02
CA LYS A 442 0.74 16.15 -11.17
C LYS A 442 -0.17 16.16 -9.95
N LEU A 443 -0.37 17.30 -9.29
CA LEU A 443 -1.34 17.43 -8.21
C LEU A 443 -2.77 17.15 -8.71
N LYS A 444 -3.15 17.67 -9.88
CA LYS A 444 -4.46 17.35 -10.48
C LYS A 444 -4.62 15.86 -10.79
N LEU A 445 -3.56 15.17 -11.23
CA LEU A 445 -3.59 13.70 -11.43
C LEU A 445 -3.83 12.96 -10.10
N HIS A 446 -3.28 13.46 -9.00
CA HIS A 446 -3.60 12.99 -7.65
C HIS A 446 -5.02 13.32 -7.19
N GLY A 447 -5.82 14.07 -7.95
CA GLY A 447 -7.17 14.49 -7.58
C GLY A 447 -7.21 15.78 -6.77
N VAL A 448 -6.09 16.49 -6.62
CA VAL A 448 -6.04 17.78 -5.92
C VAL A 448 -6.77 18.85 -6.72
N GLN A 449 -7.59 19.63 -6.03
CA GLN A 449 -8.20 20.82 -6.61
C GLN A 449 -7.15 21.93 -6.71
N VAL A 450 -6.91 22.40 -7.93
CA VAL A 450 -5.94 23.46 -8.24
C VAL A 450 -6.63 24.57 -9.01
N LYS A 451 -6.50 25.80 -8.53
CA LYS A 451 -7.07 27.00 -9.15
C LYS A 451 -5.97 27.80 -9.84
N GLN A 452 -6.20 28.29 -11.06
CA GLN A 452 -5.31 29.27 -11.68
C GLN A 452 -5.80 30.69 -11.40
N LEU A 453 -4.90 31.58 -11.04
CA LEU A 453 -5.22 32.93 -10.61
C LEU A 453 -5.48 33.83 -11.83
N LYS A 454 -6.57 34.61 -11.77
CA LYS A 454 -7.00 35.49 -12.88
C LYS A 454 -6.43 36.91 -12.77
N HIS A 455 -6.02 37.31 -11.57
CA HIS A 455 -5.52 38.65 -11.27
C HIS A 455 -4.34 38.56 -10.31
N ASP A 456 -3.51 39.59 -10.31
CA ASP A 456 -2.44 39.74 -9.35
C ASP A 456 -3.00 39.92 -7.94
N PHE A 457 -2.31 39.40 -6.92
CA PHE A 457 -2.63 39.65 -5.52
C PHE A 457 -1.35 39.63 -4.68
N THR A 458 -1.49 40.06 -3.42
CA THR A 458 -0.37 40.14 -2.49
C THR A 458 -0.56 39.16 -1.36
N ILE A 459 0.52 38.49 -0.96
CA ILE A 459 0.52 37.53 0.14
C ILE A 459 1.54 37.90 1.22
N SER A 460 1.30 37.34 2.41
CA SER A 460 2.32 37.12 3.42
C SER A 460 2.47 35.62 3.65
N GLY A 461 3.71 35.15 3.75
CA GLY A 461 4.02 33.73 3.72
C GLY A 461 5.51 33.44 3.91
N GLU A 462 5.94 32.27 3.45
CA GLU A 462 7.34 31.83 3.52
C GLU A 462 7.80 31.23 2.18
N SER A 463 9.09 31.38 1.87
CA SER A 463 9.77 30.68 0.77
C SER A 463 10.99 29.96 1.32
N TYR A 464 11.35 28.82 0.74
CA TYR A 464 12.52 28.05 1.19
C TYR A 464 13.78 28.60 0.50
N LEU A 465 14.71 29.16 1.25
CA LEU A 465 16.03 29.58 0.76
C LEU A 465 16.94 28.36 0.77
N ILE A 466 17.35 27.92 -0.42
CA ILE A 466 18.18 26.74 -0.64
C ILE A 466 19.64 27.18 -0.60
N ASP A 467 20.41 26.61 0.33
CA ASP A 467 21.86 26.84 0.44
C ASP A 467 22.66 25.77 -0.31
N LYS A 468 22.13 24.54 -0.35
CA LYS A 468 22.81 23.39 -0.95
C LYS A 468 21.83 22.40 -1.54
N MET A 469 22.19 21.85 -2.70
CA MET A 469 21.49 20.75 -3.35
C MET A 469 22.43 19.54 -3.43
N GLU A 470 21.94 18.37 -3.00
CA GLU A 470 22.67 17.11 -3.01
C GLU A 470 21.86 15.99 -3.66
N TYR A 471 22.56 15.03 -4.24
CA TYR A 471 21.96 13.80 -4.76
C TYR A 471 22.30 12.63 -3.84
N LYS A 472 21.28 11.93 -3.36
CA LYS A 472 21.43 10.73 -2.53
C LYS A 472 20.91 9.50 -3.29
N PRO A 473 21.69 8.41 -3.39
CA PRO A 473 21.20 7.18 -4.01
C PRO A 473 20.03 6.59 -3.24
N MET A 474 19.05 6.03 -3.96
CA MET A 474 17.91 5.30 -3.38
C MET A 474 18.15 3.77 -3.42
N GLY A 475 18.92 3.25 -2.46
CA GLY A 475 19.08 1.80 -2.24
C GLY A 475 19.36 0.99 -3.52
N PHE A 476 18.74 -0.20 -3.64
CA PHE A 476 18.87 -1.13 -4.78
C PHE A 476 18.34 -0.60 -6.12
N ALA A 477 17.76 0.60 -6.15
CA ALA A 477 17.25 1.19 -7.38
C ALA A 477 18.26 2.24 -7.86
N ASN A 478 18.65 2.19 -9.14
CA ASN A 478 19.59 3.15 -9.77
C ASN A 478 19.01 4.58 -9.90
N TYR A 479 18.23 5.05 -8.93
CA TYR A 479 17.70 6.40 -8.86
C TYR A 479 18.47 7.21 -7.82
N GLN A 480 18.68 8.48 -8.11
CA GLN A 480 19.20 9.47 -7.18
C GLN A 480 18.07 10.41 -6.79
N MET A 481 17.84 10.59 -5.49
CA MET A 481 16.90 11.59 -4.99
C MET A 481 17.61 12.89 -4.66
N THR A 482 16.93 14.01 -4.90
CA THR A 482 17.41 15.32 -4.48
C THR A 482 17.16 15.54 -3.00
N THR A 483 18.15 16.09 -2.30
CA THR A 483 18.01 16.65 -0.96
C THR A 483 18.42 18.12 -1.02
N LEU A 484 17.54 18.98 -0.54
CA LEU A 484 17.83 20.41 -0.38
C LEU A 484 18.15 20.69 1.09
N HIS A 485 19.17 21.51 1.31
CA HIS A 485 19.50 22.09 2.61
C HIS A 485 19.26 23.59 2.55
N GLY A 486 18.74 24.15 3.63
CA GLY A 486 18.29 25.53 3.67
C GLY A 486 17.24 25.77 4.75
N GLU A 487 16.63 26.95 4.71
CA GLU A 487 15.66 27.39 5.70
C GLU A 487 14.49 28.17 5.09
N TYR A 488 13.37 28.22 5.81
CA TYR A 488 12.25 29.08 5.42
C TYR A 488 12.55 30.54 5.80
N VAL A 489 12.38 31.44 4.84
CA VAL A 489 12.45 32.89 5.05
C VAL A 489 11.08 33.52 4.81
N ASP A 490 10.75 34.50 5.65
CA ASP A 490 9.51 35.25 5.52
C ASP A 490 9.48 36.05 4.22
N VAL A 491 8.35 35.99 3.53
CA VAL A 491 8.04 36.86 2.39
C VAL A 491 6.82 37.70 2.75
N SER A 492 7.05 38.99 2.93
CA SER A 492 6.00 39.96 3.26
C SER A 492 5.64 40.79 2.02
N ASN A 493 4.34 41.01 1.82
CA ASN A 493 3.80 41.76 0.70
C ASN A 493 4.31 41.31 -0.69
N LYS A 494 4.58 40.01 -0.86
CA LYS A 494 5.05 39.46 -2.15
C LYS A 494 3.93 39.54 -3.18
N LYS A 495 4.18 40.21 -4.30
CA LYS A 495 3.27 40.27 -5.43
C LYS A 495 3.29 38.93 -6.16
N ILE A 496 2.11 38.34 -6.34
CA ILE A 496 1.90 37.09 -7.06
C ILE A 496 1.13 37.42 -8.35
N PRO A 497 1.69 37.14 -9.53
CA PRO A 497 1.04 37.48 -10.78
C PRO A 497 -0.14 36.55 -11.10
N ALA A 498 -1.07 37.04 -11.91
CA ALA A 498 -2.02 36.20 -12.64
C ALA A 498 -1.30 35.06 -13.39
N GLY A 499 -1.99 33.94 -13.62
CA GLY A 499 -1.42 32.73 -14.23
C GLY A 499 -0.81 31.75 -13.21
N THR A 500 -0.43 32.21 -12.02
CA THR A 500 0.04 31.35 -10.92
C THR A 500 -1.04 30.33 -10.51
N TYR A 501 -0.61 29.09 -10.23
CA TYR A 501 -1.46 28.04 -9.69
C TYR A 501 -1.53 28.14 -8.17
N GLU A 502 -2.75 28.22 -7.65
CA GLU A 502 -3.07 28.24 -6.24
C GLU A 502 -3.61 26.88 -5.80
N ILE A 503 -2.99 26.33 -4.76
CA ILE A 503 -3.36 25.08 -4.14
C ILE A 503 -3.83 25.40 -2.71
N ASP A 504 -5.15 25.53 -2.57
CA ASP A 504 -5.80 25.75 -1.28
C ASP A 504 -5.70 24.47 -0.44
N MET A 505 -5.15 24.54 0.78
CA MET A 505 -4.98 23.35 1.63
C MET A 505 -6.25 22.89 2.34
N ALA A 506 -7.33 23.67 2.34
CA ALA A 506 -8.60 23.36 3.01
C ALA A 506 -9.44 22.40 2.14
N GLN A 507 -8.84 21.27 1.77
CA GLN A 507 -9.42 20.17 1.00
C GLN A 507 -8.94 18.82 1.56
N PRO A 508 -9.66 17.70 1.33
CA PRO A 508 -9.33 16.41 1.94
C PRO A 508 -7.90 15.93 1.72
N LEU A 509 -7.29 16.28 0.58
CA LEU A 509 -5.94 15.87 0.19
C LEU A 509 -4.81 16.75 0.77
N ALA A 510 -5.07 17.55 1.82
CA ALA A 510 -4.08 18.44 2.42
C ALA A 510 -2.76 17.73 2.78
N ASN A 511 -2.82 16.55 3.42
CA ASN A 511 -1.63 15.79 3.80
C ASN A 511 -0.81 15.35 2.58
N LEU A 512 -1.47 14.93 1.49
CA LEU A 512 -0.81 14.58 0.23
C LEU A 512 -0.15 15.80 -0.43
N ILE A 513 -0.81 16.96 -0.42
CA ILE A 513 -0.28 18.20 -0.98
C ILE A 513 0.96 18.65 -0.20
N PHE A 514 0.86 18.64 1.14
CA PHE A 514 1.99 18.95 2.03
C PHE A 514 3.17 18.01 1.74
N TYR A 515 2.92 16.69 1.74
CA TYR A 515 3.95 15.69 1.46
C TYR A 515 4.63 15.90 0.09
N ALA A 516 3.83 16.21 -0.94
CA ALA A 516 4.35 16.39 -2.29
C ALA A 516 5.19 17.67 -2.45
N LEU A 517 4.82 18.76 -1.77
CA LEU A 517 5.39 20.09 -2.03
C LEU A 517 6.45 20.53 -1.01
N GLU A 518 6.48 19.96 0.19
CA GLU A 518 7.51 20.31 1.17
C GLU A 518 8.91 19.88 0.69
N PRO A 519 9.89 20.81 0.61
CA PRO A 519 11.24 20.52 0.11
C PRO A 519 12.05 19.61 1.03
N GLN A 520 11.66 19.51 2.30
CA GLN A 520 12.28 18.65 3.30
C GLN A 520 11.82 17.18 3.18
N VAL A 521 10.74 16.89 2.44
CA VAL A 521 10.25 15.53 2.25
C VAL A 521 11.10 14.82 1.21
N ARG A 522 11.74 13.72 1.64
CA ARG A 522 12.77 13.02 0.87
C ARG A 522 12.30 12.47 -0.48
N ASP A 523 11.06 11.99 -0.57
CA ASP A 523 10.45 11.44 -1.79
C ASP A 523 9.18 12.21 -2.19
N GLY A 524 9.15 13.52 -1.86
CA GLY A 524 8.22 14.49 -2.43
C GLY A 524 8.65 14.90 -3.85
N PHE A 525 8.04 15.95 -4.42
CA PHE A 525 8.35 16.40 -5.79
C PHE A 525 9.80 16.85 -5.96
N ILE A 526 10.36 17.51 -4.95
CA ILE A 526 11.79 17.85 -4.92
C ILE A 526 12.64 16.58 -4.91
N GLY A 527 12.37 15.67 -3.97
CA GLY A 527 13.03 14.37 -3.87
C GLY A 527 13.09 13.60 -5.18
N TRP A 528 12.00 13.64 -5.95
CA TRP A 528 11.87 13.01 -7.26
C TRP A 528 12.44 13.79 -8.45
N ASN A 529 13.26 14.80 -8.17
CA ASN A 529 14.00 15.58 -9.16
C ASN A 529 13.11 16.44 -10.08
N LEU A 530 11.87 16.74 -9.69
CA LEU A 530 10.91 17.40 -10.58
C LEU A 530 11.18 18.90 -10.79
N LEU A 531 12.15 19.46 -10.08
CA LEU A 531 12.61 20.85 -10.21
C LEU A 531 14.14 20.96 -10.38
N ASP A 532 14.86 19.85 -10.51
CA ASP A 532 16.32 19.87 -10.48
C ASP A 532 16.91 20.71 -11.61
N LYS A 533 16.37 20.54 -12.82
CA LYS A 533 16.81 21.30 -14.00
C LYS A 533 16.69 22.79 -13.74
N GLU A 534 15.52 23.24 -13.28
CA GLU A 534 15.23 24.64 -13.07
C GLU A 534 16.05 25.22 -11.90
N LEU A 535 16.26 24.46 -10.82
CA LEU A 535 17.11 24.88 -9.71
C LEU A 535 18.58 25.04 -10.13
N VAL A 536 19.10 24.13 -10.96
CA VAL A 536 20.44 24.25 -11.54
C VAL A 536 20.55 25.48 -12.43
N GLU A 537 19.56 25.75 -13.28
CA GLU A 537 19.51 26.95 -14.13
C GLU A 537 19.42 28.25 -13.30
N MET A 538 18.78 28.23 -12.14
CA MET A 538 18.76 29.36 -11.19
C MET A 538 20.09 29.58 -10.45
N GLY A 539 21.02 28.63 -10.57
CA GLY A 539 22.36 28.72 -10.02
C GLY A 539 22.51 28.20 -8.59
N VAL A 540 21.69 27.20 -8.19
CA VAL A 540 21.71 26.62 -6.83
C VAL A 540 23.07 26.01 -6.44
N ASN A 541 23.91 25.66 -7.43
CA ASN A 541 25.26 25.14 -7.21
C ASN A 541 26.30 26.25 -6.99
N GLN A 542 25.94 27.52 -7.19
CA GLN A 542 26.86 28.66 -7.10
C GLN A 542 26.47 29.66 -6.00
N LYS A 543 25.19 29.73 -5.63
CA LYS A 543 24.67 30.69 -4.65
C LYS A 543 23.36 30.21 -4.03
N PRO A 544 22.95 30.78 -2.88
CA PRO A 544 21.62 30.54 -2.35
C PRO A 544 20.51 30.93 -3.34
N VAL A 545 19.49 30.08 -3.44
CA VAL A 545 18.35 30.25 -4.37
C VAL A 545 17.04 30.09 -3.61
N LEU A 546 16.10 31.02 -3.81
CA LEU A 546 14.74 30.84 -3.29
C LEU A 546 13.98 29.81 -4.13
N LEU A 547 13.43 28.79 -3.47
CA LEU A 547 12.50 27.86 -4.07
C LEU A 547 11.31 28.63 -4.67
N PRO A 548 10.96 28.40 -5.95
CA PRO A 548 9.90 29.16 -6.60
C PRO A 548 8.50 28.91 -6.03
N ILE A 549 8.29 27.78 -5.35
CA ILE A 549 7.03 27.43 -4.68
C ILE A 549 6.94 28.22 -3.37
N VAL A 550 5.84 28.94 -3.19
CA VAL A 550 5.64 29.84 -2.04
C VAL A 550 4.51 29.32 -1.15
N LYS A 551 4.74 29.30 0.16
CA LYS A 551 3.70 29.13 1.17
C LYS A 551 3.00 30.45 1.41
N TYR A 552 1.67 30.48 1.50
CA TYR A 552 0.96 31.65 2.03
C TYR A 552 0.13 31.30 3.26
N TYR A 553 0.09 32.22 4.22
CA TYR A 553 -0.72 32.11 5.43
C TYR A 553 -1.96 33.00 5.36
N SER A 554 -1.83 34.18 4.75
CA SER A 554 -2.94 35.10 4.50
C SER A 554 -2.82 35.75 3.12
N LYS A 555 -3.96 36.16 2.57
CA LYS A 555 -4.04 36.93 1.32
C LYS A 555 -4.59 38.31 1.60
N LYS A 556 -4.06 39.32 0.90
CA LYS A 556 -4.69 40.63 0.78
C LYS A 556 -5.16 40.77 -0.66
N THR A 557 -6.47 40.83 -0.86
CA THR A 557 -7.04 41.18 -2.17
C THR A 557 -6.84 42.67 -2.37
N ASN A 558 -6.01 43.04 -3.35
CA ASN A 558 -5.95 44.42 -3.82
C ASN A 558 -7.18 44.63 -4.73
N PHE A 559 -8.34 44.91 -4.16
CA PHE A 559 -9.42 45.50 -4.94
C PHE A 559 -8.98 46.93 -5.27
N LYS A 560 -8.61 47.16 -6.53
CA LYS A 560 -8.53 48.48 -7.14
C LYS A 560 -9.62 48.58 -8.19
#